data_AF-A0A448WIS6-F1
#
_entry.id   AF-A0A448WIS6-F1
#
_cell.length_a   1.000
_cell.length_b   1.000
_cell.length_c   1.000
_cell.angle_alpha   90.00
_cell.angle_beta   90.00
_cell.angle_gamma   90.00
#
_symmetry.space_group_name_H-M   'P 1'
#
loop_
_entity.id
_entity.type
_entity.pdbx_description
1 polymer ?
#
loop_
_entity_poly.entity_id
_entity_poly.type
_entity_poly.pdbx_seq_one_letter_code
_entity_poly.pdbx_strand_id
1 'polypeptide(L)'
;MHIYGQMDEASVIFDHLLLGTTFNASNKAELERREVSHILNVTREVDNFFPADGFSYKNIRVFDEEESQLLPYWEETHRFINEAR
;
A
#
# COMPACT_ATOMS: atom_id res chain seq x y z
N MET A 1 -0.35 7.78 25.77
CA MET A 1 -1.08 8.19 24.55
C MET A 1 -1.33 6.91 23.75
N HIS A 2 -2.54 6.34 23.85
CA HIS A 2 -2.91 5.19 23.03
C HIS A 2 -3.49 5.72 21.73
N ILE A 3 -2.77 5.51 20.63
CA ILE A 3 -3.22 5.88 19.29
C ILE A 3 -3.97 4.64 18.78
N TYR A 4 -5.30 4.67 18.87
CA TYR A 4 -6.17 3.63 18.31
C TYR A 4 -5.87 3.49 16.80
N GLY A 5 -5.66 2.25 16.33
CA GLY A 5 -5.40 1.93 14.92
C GLY A 5 -3.93 1.62 14.54
N GLN A 6 -2.95 1.85 15.42
CA GLN A 6 -1.54 1.45 15.17
C GLN A 6 -1.29 -0.06 15.23
N MET A 7 -2.29 -0.85 15.65
CA MET A 7 -2.17 -2.29 15.91
C MET A 7 -3.11 -3.16 15.07
N ASP A 8 -3.94 -2.56 14.22
CA ASP A 8 -4.86 -3.34 13.39
C ASP A 8 -4.10 -3.94 12.20
N GLU A 9 -4.34 -5.23 11.96
CA GLU A 9 -3.81 -5.93 10.79
C GLU A 9 -4.38 -5.30 9.50
N ALA A 10 -3.62 -5.41 8.40
CA ALA A 10 -4.13 -5.01 7.11
C ALA A 10 -5.40 -5.81 6.76
N SER A 11 -6.40 -5.12 6.23
CA SER A 11 -7.66 -5.73 5.83
C SER A 11 -7.47 -6.57 4.58
N VAL A 12 -7.92 -7.82 4.61
CA VAL A 12 -7.91 -8.70 3.44
C VAL A 12 -9.13 -8.39 2.58
N ILE A 13 -8.89 -7.88 1.37
CA ILE A 13 -9.95 -7.65 0.38
C ILE A 13 -10.10 -8.88 -0.52
N PHE A 14 -8.97 -9.43 -0.95
CA PHE A 14 -8.84 -10.70 -1.67
C PHE A 14 -7.57 -11.42 -1.21
N ASP A 15 -7.42 -12.70 -1.55
CA ASP A 15 -6.23 -13.50 -1.20
C ASP A 15 -4.90 -12.86 -1.63
N HIS A 16 -4.92 -12.05 -2.70
CA HIS A 16 -3.77 -11.34 -3.27
C HIS A 16 -3.83 -9.81 -3.05
N LEU A 17 -4.80 -9.31 -2.28
CA LEU A 17 -4.99 -7.86 -2.08
C LEU A 17 -5.29 -7.52 -0.63
N LEU A 18 -4.35 -6.81 -0.02
CA LEU A 18 -4.46 -6.22 1.31
C LEU A 18 -4.68 -4.71 1.20
N LEU A 19 -5.57 -4.17 2.01
CA LEU A 19 -5.72 -2.73 2.24
C LEU A 19 -5.14 -2.40 3.62
N GLY A 20 -4.16 -1.50 3.67
CA GLY A 20 -3.44 -1.17 4.89
C GLY A 20 -3.11 0.31 5.01
N THR A 21 -2.68 0.68 6.20
CA THR A 21 -2.19 2.02 6.54
C THR A 21 -0.69 2.12 6.28
N THR A 22 -0.15 3.33 6.47
CA THR A 22 1.29 3.59 6.49
C THR A 22 2.02 2.79 7.58
N PHE A 23 1.34 2.49 8.68
CA PHE A 23 1.86 1.63 9.75
C PHE A 23 1.99 0.17 9.33
N ASN A 24 1.03 -0.35 8.55
CA ASN A 24 1.15 -1.69 8.00
C ASN A 24 2.31 -1.76 6.99
N ALA A 25 2.44 -0.74 6.14
CA ALA A 25 3.50 -0.66 5.13
C ALA A 25 4.91 -0.48 5.71
N SER A 26 5.05 -0.04 6.97
CA SER A 26 6.34 0.12 7.66
C SER A 26 6.77 -1.13 8.44
N ASN A 27 5.96 -2.19 8.46
CA ASN A 27 6.28 -3.43 9.17
C ASN A 27 6.79 -4.52 8.20
N LYS A 28 8.10 -4.54 7.95
CA LYS A 28 8.74 -5.51 7.04
C LYS A 28 8.45 -6.96 7.39
N ALA A 29 8.51 -7.31 8.68
CA ALA A 29 8.28 -8.69 9.12
C ALA A 29 6.86 -9.17 8.82
N GLU A 30 5.85 -8.30 8.95
CA GLU A 30 4.47 -8.63 8.59
C GLU A 30 4.27 -8.74 7.08
N LEU A 31 4.89 -7.84 6.30
CA LEU A 31 4.87 -7.90 4.84
C LEU A 31 5.48 -9.21 4.34
N GLU A 32 6.63 -9.62 4.88
CA GLU A 32 7.28 -10.89 4.55
C GLU A 32 6.45 -12.10 5.01
N ARG A 33 5.88 -12.06 6.22
CA ARG A 33 5.02 -13.14 6.75
C ARG A 33 3.78 -13.36 5.89
N ARG A 34 3.22 -12.29 5.32
CA ARG A 34 2.07 -12.33 4.41
C ARG A 34 2.46 -12.49 2.94
N GLU A 35 3.74 -12.71 2.66
CA GLU A 35 4.26 -12.91 1.30
C GLU A 35 3.92 -11.75 0.35
N VAL A 36 3.87 -10.52 0.88
CA VAL A 36 3.62 -9.32 0.08
C VAL A 36 4.80 -9.10 -0.84
N SER A 37 4.54 -9.08 -2.15
CA SER A 37 5.55 -8.83 -3.18
C SER A 37 5.43 -7.45 -3.82
N HIS A 38 4.23 -6.86 -3.79
CA HIS A 38 3.90 -5.59 -4.43
C HIS A 38 3.29 -4.62 -3.43
N ILE A 39 3.74 -3.37 -3.45
CA ILE A 39 3.21 -2.29 -2.59
C ILE A 39 2.80 -1.11 -3.48
N LEU A 40 1.48 -0.87 -3.52
CA LEU A 40 0.90 0.31 -4.15
C LEU A 40 0.73 1.42 -3.10
N ASN A 41 1.60 2.43 -3.17
CA ASN A 41 1.60 3.57 -2.25
C ASN A 41 0.84 4.74 -2.88
N VAL A 42 -0.35 5.05 -2.36
CA VAL A 42 -1.27 6.08 -2.86
C VAL A 42 -1.29 7.29 -1.91
N THR A 43 -0.13 7.88 -1.63
CA THR A 43 -0.04 9.12 -0.86
C THR A 43 1.12 9.98 -1.35
N ARG A 44 0.92 11.30 -1.26
CA ARG A 44 1.96 12.29 -1.53
C ARG A 44 3.05 12.29 -0.45
N GLU A 45 2.66 12.11 0.81
CA GLU A 45 3.47 12.47 1.98
C GLU A 45 4.38 11.35 2.47
N VAL A 46 4.06 10.10 2.14
CA VAL A 46 4.79 8.94 2.65
C VAL A 46 5.63 8.30 1.57
N ASP A 47 6.94 8.25 1.81
CA ASP A 47 7.86 7.52 0.96
C ASP A 47 7.81 6.00 1.22
N ASN A 48 8.36 5.25 0.28
CA ASN A 48 8.44 3.80 0.39
C ASN A 48 9.40 3.45 1.54
N PHE A 49 8.96 2.61 2.47
CA PHE A 49 9.77 2.23 3.63
C PHE A 49 10.93 1.28 3.29
N PHE A 50 10.77 0.44 2.26
CA PHE A 50 11.73 -0.62 1.92
C PHE A 50 12.09 -0.66 0.42
N PRO A 51 12.53 0.48 -0.18
CA PRO A 51 12.69 0.60 -1.63
C PRO A 51 13.78 -0.29 -2.24
N ALA A 52 14.67 -0.87 -1.43
CA ALA A 52 15.76 -1.72 -1.87
C ALA A 52 15.55 -3.22 -1.56
N ASP A 53 14.44 -3.59 -0.90
CA ASP A 53 14.27 -4.90 -0.27
C ASP A 53 13.43 -5.89 -1.11
N GLY A 54 13.49 -5.77 -2.44
CA GLY A 54 12.85 -6.74 -3.35
C GLY A 54 11.33 -6.61 -3.49
N PHE A 55 10.71 -5.62 -2.84
CA PHE A 55 9.30 -5.26 -3.12
C PHE A 55 9.19 -4.46 -4.42
N SER A 56 8.23 -4.83 -5.25
CA SER A 56 7.81 -4.01 -6.39
C SER A 56 6.97 -2.85 -5.87
N TYR A 57 7.35 -1.62 -6.17
CA TYR A 57 6.59 -0.43 -5.76
C TYR A 57 5.92 0.25 -6.94
N LYS A 58 4.70 0.73 -6.71
CA LYS A 58 4.05 1.76 -7.53
C LYS A 58 3.61 2.90 -6.63
N ASN A 59 3.89 4.14 -7.05
CA ASN A 59 3.54 5.34 -6.29
C ASN A 59 2.54 6.19 -7.06
N ILE A 60 1.37 6.44 -6.46
CA ILE A 60 0.41 7.45 -6.91
C ILE A 60 0.46 8.59 -5.90
N ARG A 61 1.21 9.65 -6.24
CA ARG A 61 1.52 10.75 -5.33
C ARG A 61 0.41 11.82 -5.33
N VAL A 62 -0.69 11.53 -4.65
CA VAL A 62 -1.85 12.41 -4.49
C VAL A 62 -2.07 12.83 -3.02
N PHE A 63 -2.66 14.00 -2.79
CA PHE A 63 -3.10 14.41 -1.45
C PHE A 63 -4.45 13.76 -1.11
N ASP A 64 -4.75 13.62 0.17
CA ASP A 64 -6.07 13.19 0.63
C ASP A 64 -7.02 14.39 0.69
N GLU A 65 -7.38 14.87 -0.51
CA GLU A 65 -8.23 16.04 -0.72
C GLU A 65 -9.32 15.69 -1.74
N GLU A 66 -10.50 16.31 -1.63
CA GLU A 66 -11.67 16.03 -2.48
C GLU A 66 -11.36 16.28 -3.97
N GLU A 67 -10.50 17.24 -4.26
CA GLU A 67 -10.11 17.64 -5.60
C GLU A 67 -9.10 16.67 -6.26
N SER A 68 -8.51 15.73 -5.50
CA SER A 68 -7.52 14.80 -6.02
C SER A 68 -8.11 13.79 -7.00
N GLN A 69 -7.57 13.73 -8.22
CA GLN A 69 -8.07 12.86 -9.26
C GLN A 69 -7.43 11.46 -9.21
N LEU A 70 -8.19 10.45 -8.81
CA LEU A 70 -7.75 9.04 -8.80
C LEU A 70 -8.08 8.28 -10.09
N LEU A 71 -9.15 8.67 -10.79
CA LEU A 71 -9.61 7.98 -12.01
C LEU A 71 -8.54 7.85 -13.11
N PRO A 72 -7.68 8.86 -13.38
CA PRO A 72 -6.62 8.73 -14.39
C PRO A 72 -5.65 7.58 -14.13
N TYR A 73 -5.50 7.15 -12.87
CA TYR A 73 -4.57 6.09 -12.46
C TYR A 73 -5.23 4.71 -12.39
N TRP A 74 -6.55 4.62 -12.62
CA TRP A 74 -7.34 3.40 -12.40
C TRP A 74 -6.80 2.18 -13.15
N GLU A 75 -6.58 2.31 -14.45
CA GLU A 75 -6.10 1.21 -15.31
C GLU A 75 -4.73 0.70 -14.86
N GLU A 76 -3.83 1.61 -14.50
CA GLU A 76 -2.46 1.24 -14.16
C GLU A 76 -2.30 0.67 -12.75
N THR A 77 -3.15 1.07 -11.80
CA THR A 77 -3.18 0.50 -10.44
C THR A 77 -3.86 -0.85 -10.45
N HIS A 78 -4.96 -1.00 -11.21
CA HIS A 78 -5.60 -2.28 -11.43
C HIS A 78 -4.65 -3.31 -12.08
N ARG A 79 -3.89 -2.89 -13.10
CA ARG A 79 -2.87 -3.77 -13.71
C ARG A 79 -1.81 -4.21 -12.71
N PHE A 80 -1.26 -3.26 -11.94
CA PHE A 80 -0.24 -3.54 -10.93
C PHE A 80 -0.72 -4.51 -9.85
N ILE A 81 -1.98 -4.36 -9.39
CA ILE A 81 -2.59 -5.32 -8.46
C ILE A 81 -2.70 -6.71 -9.10
N ASN A 82 -3.06 -6.81 -10.38
CA ASN A 82 -3.19 -8.09 -11.07
C ASN A 82 -1.84 -8.76 -11.40
N GLU A 83 -0.75 -8.02 -11.50
CA GLU A 83 0.61 -8.57 -11.65
C GLU A 83 1.07 -9.33 -10.39
N ALA A 84 0.46 -9.05 -9.24
CA ALA A 84 0.74 -9.69 -7.95
C ALA A 84 -0.14 -10.92 -7.65
N ARG A 85 -1.05 -11.29 -8.56
CA ARG A 85 -1.91 -12.48 -8.43
C ARG A 85 -1.17 -13.80 -8.57
#